data_AF-A0A4U9HM27-F1
#
_entry.id   AF-A0A4U9HM27-F1
#
_cell.length_a   1.000
_cell.length_b   1.000
_cell.length_c   1.000
_cell.angle_alpha   90.00
_cell.angle_beta   90.00
_cell.angle_gamma   90.00
#
_symmetry.space_group_name_H-M   'P 1'
#
loop_
_entity.id
_entity.type
_entity.pdbx_description
1 polymer ?
#
loop_
_entity_poly.entity_id
_entity_poly.type
_entity_poly.pdbx_seq_one_letter_code
_entity_poly.pdbx_strand_id
1 'polypeptide(L)'
;MTRLRKRVAERLLEAKNSTAMLTTFNEVNMKPIMDLRKQYGDAFEKRHGIRLGFMSFYVKAVVEALKRFPEVNASIDGDDVVYHQLLRRQHGRFYPARPGDPGSA
;
A
#
# COMPACT_ATOMS: atom_id res chain seq x y z
N MET A 1 28.75 -9.94 -6.09
CA MET A 1 27.34 -9.85 -5.61
C MET A 1 27.17 -10.78 -4.42
N THR A 2 26.63 -10.32 -3.30
CA THR A 2 26.26 -11.22 -2.20
C THR A 2 25.10 -12.11 -2.63
N ARG A 3 24.96 -13.32 -2.06
CA ARG A 3 23.87 -14.27 -2.41
C ARG A 3 22.49 -13.62 -2.29
N LEU A 4 22.28 -12.79 -1.27
CA LEU A 4 21.05 -12.03 -1.08
C LEU A 4 20.81 -11.02 -2.20
N ARG A 5 21.82 -10.23 -2.57
CA ARG A 5 21.69 -9.20 -3.61
C ARG A 5 21.43 -9.81 -4.99
N LYS A 6 22.02 -10.97 -5.28
CA LYS A 6 21.75 -11.72 -6.51
C LYS A 6 20.28 -12.13 -6.60
N ARG A 7 19.73 -12.71 -5.53
CA ARG A 7 18.33 -13.14 -5.45
C ARG A 7 17.32 -11.98 -5.53
N VAL A 8 17.67 -10.81 -5.00
CA VAL A 8 16.84 -9.60 -5.15
C VAL A 8 16.81 -9.12 -6.60
N ALA A 9 17.98 -9.09 -7.26
CA ALA A 9 18.08 -8.67 -8.66
C ALA A 9 17.31 -9.62 -9.59
N GLU A 10 17.42 -10.94 -9.38
CA GLU A 10 16.67 -11.96 -10.12
C GLU A 10 15.16 -11.73 -10.02
N ARG A 11 14.63 -11.50 -8.81
CA ARG A 11 13.20 -11.25 -8.58
C ARG A 11 12.70 -9.96 -9.23
N LEU A 12 13.50 -8.90 -9.22
CA LEU A 12 13.13 -7.63 -9.86
C LEU A 12 13.08 -7.77 -11.38
N LEU A 13 14.03 -8.52 -11.96
CA LEU A 13 14.06 -8.78 -13.40
C LEU A 13 12.88 -9.65 -13.83
N GLU A 14 12.57 -10.69 -13.05
CA GLU A 14 11.43 -11.57 -13.26
C GLU A 14 10.11 -10.79 -13.24
N ALA A 15 9.88 -9.95 -12.22
CA ALA A 15 8.66 -9.15 -12.11
C ALA A 15 8.47 -8.16 -13.26
N LYS A 16 9.56 -7.55 -13.76
CA LYS A 16 9.52 -6.63 -14.90
C LYS A 16 9.14 -7.37 -16.19
N ASN A 17 9.65 -8.58 -16.39
CA ASN A 17 9.42 -9.34 -17.62
C ASN A 17 8.07 -10.05 -17.62
N SER A 18 7.55 -10.45 -16.45
CA SER A 18 6.27 -11.15 -16.33
C SER A 18 5.05 -10.23 -16.39
N THR A 19 5.22 -8.92 -16.13
CA THR A 19 4.11 -7.97 -16.01
C THR A 19 4.19 -6.88 -17.07
N ALA A 20 3.06 -6.55 -17.70
CA ALA A 20 2.94 -5.34 -18.52
C ALA A 20 2.86 -4.10 -17.63
N MET A 21 4.01 -3.58 -17.19
CA MET A 21 4.08 -2.44 -16.28
C MET A 21 3.94 -1.11 -17.04
N LEU A 22 2.86 -0.38 -16.76
CA LEU A 22 2.59 0.96 -17.28
C LEU A 22 2.53 1.96 -16.12
N THR A 23 3.06 3.17 -16.30
CA THR A 23 3.09 4.21 -15.27
C THR A 23 2.27 5.42 -15.72
N THR A 24 1.26 5.78 -14.92
CA THR A 24 0.47 7.02 -15.10
C THR A 24 0.89 8.06 -14.08
N PHE A 25 0.90 9.33 -14.47
CA PHE A 25 1.29 10.45 -13.60
C PHE A 25 0.10 11.37 -13.34
N ASN A 26 0.04 11.94 -12.13
CA ASN A 26 -0.94 12.94 -11.76
C ASN A 26 -0.33 13.89 -10.71
N GLU A 27 -0.83 15.12 -10.64
CA GLU A 27 -0.36 16.14 -9.70
C GLU A 27 -1.41 16.41 -8.62
N VAL A 28 -0.96 16.71 -7.39
CA VAL A 28 -1.85 16.99 -6.27
C VAL A 28 -1.36 18.18 -5.45
N ASN A 29 -2.28 19.07 -5.09
CA ASN A 29 -1.99 20.22 -4.24
C ASN A 29 -1.88 19.79 -2.76
N MET A 30 -0.69 19.95 -2.18
CA MET A 30 -0.39 19.56 -0.80
C MET A 30 -0.67 20.64 0.25
N LYS A 31 -0.98 21.89 -0.16
CA LYS A 31 -1.24 23.01 0.75
C LYS A 31 -2.29 22.69 1.83
N PRO A 32 -3.44 22.06 1.51
CA PRO A 32 -4.46 21.74 2.53
C PRO A 32 -3.94 20.79 3.62
N ILE A 33 -3.13 19.80 3.26
CA ILE A 33 -2.56 18.83 4.21
C ILE A 33 -1.51 19.51 5.10
N MET A 34 -0.73 20.42 4.53
CA MET A 34 0.25 21.20 5.30
C MET A 34 -0.41 22.12 6.32
N ASP A 35 -1.51 22.77 5.94
CA ASP A 35 -2.26 23.67 6.81
C ASP A 35 -2.92 22.88 7.97
N LEU A 36 -3.50 21.71 7.69
CA LEU A 36 -4.02 20.79 8.73
C LEU A 36 -2.95 20.34 9.71
N ARG A 37 -1.75 20.04 9.20
CA ARG A 37 -0.62 19.63 10.06
C ARG A 37 -0.12 20.77 10.94
N LYS A 38 -0.13 22.01 10.44
CA LYS A 38 0.21 23.19 11.25
C LYS A 38 -0.83 23.46 12.33
N GLN A 39 -2.11 23.29 12.01
CA GLN A 39 -3.20 23.56 12.94
C GLN A 39 -3.31 22.51 14.06
N TYR A 40 -3.16 21.22 13.73
CA TYR A 40 -3.42 20.12 14.66
C TYR A 40 -2.19 19.31 15.06
N GLY A 41 -1.01 19.62 14.52
CA GLY A 41 0.22 18.87 14.77
C GLY A 41 0.56 18.77 16.26
N ASP A 42 0.59 19.90 16.96
CA ASP A 42 0.98 19.95 18.37
C ASP A 42 -0.06 19.30 19.28
N ALA A 43 -1.34 19.48 18.98
CA ALA A 43 -2.43 18.83 19.70
C ALA A 43 -2.41 17.30 19.51
N PHE A 44 -2.10 16.85 18.29
CA PHE A 44 -2.00 15.43 17.96
C PHE A 44 -0.80 14.77 18.66
N GLU A 45 0.35 15.45 18.68
CA GLU A 45 1.56 14.96 19.33
C GLU A 45 1.38 14.87 20.85
N LYS A 46 0.74 15.86 21.48
CA LYS A 46 0.40 15.80 22.91
C LYS A 46 -0.58 14.68 23.27
N ARG A 47 -1.53 14.36 22.39
CA ARG A 47 -2.56 13.35 22.65
C ARG A 47 -2.09 11.93 22.35
N HIS A 48 -1.30 11.74 21.30
CA HIS A 48 -0.94 10.41 20.78
C HIS A 48 0.54 10.06 20.95
N GLY A 49 1.38 11.00 21.42
CA GLY A 49 2.82 10.79 21.60
C GLY A 49 3.59 10.57 20.29
N ILE A 50 2.96 10.84 19.14
CA ILE A 50 3.51 10.61 17.81
C ILE A 50 3.23 11.84 16.96
N ARG A 51 4.24 12.26 16.20
CA ARG A 51 4.12 13.40 15.28
C ARG A 51 3.20 13.05 14.10
N LEU A 52 2.29 13.96 13.77
CA LEU A 52 1.45 13.83 12.58
C LEU A 52 2.30 13.93 11.30
N GLY A 53 2.43 12.81 10.59
CA GLY A 53 3.18 12.70 9.34
C GLY A 53 2.29 12.56 8.11
N PHE A 54 2.81 12.93 6.93
CA PHE A 54 2.09 12.86 5.65
C PHE A 54 1.63 11.44 5.27
N MET A 55 2.39 10.42 5.69
CA MET A 55 2.08 9.02 5.41
C MET A 55 0.69 8.60 5.88
N SER A 56 0.20 9.15 6.98
CA SER A 56 -1.14 8.83 7.51
C SER A 56 -2.26 9.25 6.54
N PHE A 57 -2.12 10.42 5.91
CA PHE A 57 -3.04 10.90 4.88
C PHE A 57 -2.97 10.06 3.60
N TYR A 58 -1.76 9.70 3.16
CA TYR A 58 -1.58 8.85 1.98
C TYR A 58 -2.18 7.46 2.17
N VAL A 59 -1.94 6.83 3.32
CA VAL A 59 -2.51 5.51 3.63
C VAL A 59 -4.03 5.58 3.63
N LYS A 60 -4.64 6.60 4.24
CA LYS A 60 -6.10 6.75 4.22
C LYS A 60 -6.66 6.97 2.80
N ALA A 61 -6.01 7.80 1.99
CA ALA A 61 -6.42 8.03 0.60
C ALA A 61 -6.31 6.75 -0.24
N VAL A 62 -5.22 6.00 -0.12
CA VAL A 62 -5.01 4.73 -0.85
C VAL A 62 -6.03 3.69 -0.42
N VAL A 63 -6.34 3.57 0.88
CA VAL A 63 -7.36 2.63 1.37
C VAL A 63 -8.74 2.94 0.79
N GLU A 64 -9.13 4.22 0.72
CA GLU A 64 -10.40 4.61 0.10
C GLU A 64 -10.39 4.41 -1.43
N ALA A 65 -9.26 4.61 -2.10
CA ALA A 65 -9.12 4.31 -3.52
C ALA A 65 -9.26 2.81 -3.80
N LEU A 66 -8.62 1.96 -3.00
CA LEU A 66 -8.69 0.49 -3.14
C LEU A 66 -10.09 -0.06 -2.90
N LYS A 67 -10.91 0.59 -2.08
CA LYS A 67 -12.33 0.24 -1.92
C LYS A 67 -13.18 0.58 -3.14
N ARG A 68 -12.83 1.66 -3.85
CA ARG A 68 -13.56 2.12 -5.05
C ARG A 68 -13.17 1.36 -6.31
N PHE A 69 -11.90 0.92 -6.38
CA PHE A 69 -11.34 0.20 -7.51
C PHE A 69 -10.83 -1.18 -7.06
N PRO A 70 -11.72 -2.17 -6.92
CA PRO A 70 -11.36 -3.51 -6.42
C PRO A 70 -10.41 -4.26 -7.36
N GLU A 71 -10.36 -3.91 -8.64
CA GLU A 71 -9.44 -4.51 -9.62
C GLU A 71 -7.98 -4.22 -9.28
N VAL A 72 -7.70 -3.04 -8.71
CA VAL A 72 -6.35 -2.64 -8.30
C VAL A 72 -5.88 -3.43 -7.07
N ASN A 73 -6.82 -3.96 -6.28
CA ASN A 73 -6.53 -4.79 -5.11
C ASN A 73 -6.51 -6.30 -5.44
N ALA A 74 -6.55 -6.69 -6.72
CA ALA A 74 -6.49 -8.09 -7.13
C ALA A 74 -5.06 -8.54 -7.46
N SER A 75 -4.81 -9.84 -7.37
CA SER A 75 -3.57 -10.46 -7.88
C SER A 75 -3.89 -11.51 -8.93
N ILE A 76 -3.00 -11.67 -9.90
CA ILE A 76 -3.09 -12.72 -10.92
C ILE A 76 -2.29 -13.92 -10.42
N ASP A 77 -2.94 -15.07 -10.26
CA ASP A 77 -2.30 -16.35 -9.91
C ASP A 77 -2.50 -17.33 -11.07
N GLY A 78 -1.52 -17.37 -11.99
CA GLY A 78 -1.64 -18.10 -13.24
C GLY A 78 -2.72 -17.49 -14.15
N ASP A 79 -3.79 -18.24 -14.37
CA ASP A 79 -4.93 -17.85 -15.22
C ASP A 79 -6.11 -17.26 -14.43
N ASP A 80 -6.06 -17.30 -13.08
CA ASP A 80 -7.13 -16.81 -12.21
C ASP A 80 -6.82 -15.43 -11.61
N VAL A 81 -7.86 -14.59 -11.53
CA VAL A 81 -7.80 -13.27 -10.88
C VAL A 81 -8.36 -13.39 -9.46
N VAL A 82 -7.50 -13.24 -8.46
CA VAL A 82 -7.85 -13.31 -7.04
C VAL A 82 -8.14 -11.91 -6.51
N TYR A 83 -9.40 -11.64 -6.15
CA TYR A 83 -9.83 -10.38 -5.54
C TYR A 83 -9.65 -10.40 -4.01
N HIS A 84 -9.00 -9.38 -3.45
CA HIS A 84 -8.83 -9.26 -2.00
C HIS A 84 -9.90 -8.37 -1.37
N GLN A 85 -10.72 -8.94 -0.48
CA GLN A 85 -11.77 -8.20 0.25
C GLN A 85 -11.28 -7.52 1.55
N LEU A 86 -10.10 -7.89 2.07
CA LEU A 86 -9.57 -7.37 3.34
C LEU A 86 -8.18 -6.77 3.18
N LEU A 87 -8.03 -5.49 3.53
CA LEU A 87 -6.74 -4.84 3.77
C LEU A 87 -6.16 -5.32 5.10
N ARG A 88 -5.54 -6.51 5.12
CA ARG A 88 -4.82 -6.99 6.31
C ARG A 88 -3.42 -6.40 6.37
N ARG A 89 -3.16 -5.63 7.43
CA ARG A 89 -1.81 -5.24 7.84
C ARG A 89 -1.30 -6.28 8.83
N GLN A 90 -0.48 -7.23 8.37
CA GLN A 90 0.30 -8.10 9.27
C GLN A 90 1.77 -7.69 9.25
N HIS A 91 2.32 -7.33 10.41
CA HIS A 91 3.77 -7.18 10.64
C HIS A 91 4.53 -6.33 9.59
N GLY A 92 3.93 -5.22 9.14
CA GLY A 92 4.58 -4.28 8.23
C GLY A 92 4.76 -4.77 6.79
N ARG A 93 4.16 -5.91 6.41
CA ARG A 93 4.08 -6.40 5.03
C ARG A 93 2.62 -6.68 4.66
N PHE A 94 2.25 -6.32 3.43
CA PHE A 94 0.98 -6.74 2.87
C PHE A 94 1.16 -8.19 2.40
N TYR A 95 0.41 -9.11 3.00
CA TYR A 95 0.39 -10.52 2.60
C TYR A 95 -0.96 -10.84 1.95
N PRO A 96 -0.99 -11.70 0.91
CA PRO A 96 -2.23 -12.25 0.39
C PRO A 96 -2.92 -13.07 1.48
N ALA A 97 -4.23 -12.86 1.65
CA ALA A 97 -5.04 -13.74 2.49
C ALA A 97 -5.20 -15.08 1.76
N ARG A 98 -4.81 -16.18 2.40
CA ARG A 98 -4.98 -17.51 1.81
C ARG A 98 -6.38 -18.02 2.11
N PRO A 99 -6.97 -18.85 1.22
CA PRO A 99 -8.19 -19.58 1.55
C PRO A 99 -7.96 -20.40 2.83
N GLY A 100 -8.70 -20.09 3.90
CA GLY A 100 -8.55 -20.73 5.22
C GLY A 100 -8.02 -19.84 6.36
N ASP A 101 -7.68 -18.58 6.11
CA ASP A 101 -7.34 -17.64 7.18
C ASP A 101 -8.57 -17.24 8.00
N PRO A 102 -8.51 -17.22 9.34
CA PRO A 102 -9.66 -16.92 10.19
C PRO A 102 -10.16 -15.50 9.92
N GLY A 103 -11.39 -15.38 9.41
CA GLY A 103 -12.02 -14.13 8.98
C GLY A 103 -12.36 -14.04 7.48
N SER A 104 -12.36 -15.17 6.77
CA SER A 104 -12.82 -15.29 5.38
C SER A 104 -14.35 -15.39 5.22
N ALA A 105 -15.11 -14.76 6.12
CA ALA A 105 -16.56 -14.64 6.06
C ALA A 105 -16.97 -13.18 6.29
#